data_AF-A0A3S1QUY5-F1
#
_entry.id   AF-A0A3S1QUY5-F1
#
_cell.length_a   1.000
_cell.length_b   1.000
_cell.length_c   1.000
_cell.angle_alpha   90.00
_cell.angle_beta   90.00
_cell.angle_gamma   90.00
#
_symmetry.space_group_name_H-M   'P 1'
#
loop_
_entity.id
_entity.type
_entity.pdbx_description
1 polymer ?
#
loop_
_entity_poly.entity_id
_entity_poly.type
_entity_poly.pdbx_seq_one_letter_code
_entity_poly.pdbx_strand_id
1 'polypeptide(L)'
;MSWSLNKAGRASKLAEVIKQSFVDAAGAPKGSDEEAAKNQLGEIAETLCKSFSEDKVVRITAQGSAWNENGKARQQHCEFKFETLGDFVG
;
A
#
# COMPACT_ATOMS: atom_id res chain seq x y z
N MET A 1 -3.91 -16.30 3.89
CA MET A 1 -4.59 -15.08 4.36
C MET A 1 -4.40 -14.01 3.30
N SER A 2 -5.28 -13.01 3.22
CA SER A 2 -5.17 -11.95 2.22
C SER A 2 -5.46 -10.58 2.82
N TRP A 3 -4.75 -9.56 2.32
CA TRP A 3 -4.94 -8.16 2.66
C TRP A 3 -5.13 -7.36 1.37
N SER A 4 -5.86 -6.24 1.46
CA SER A 4 -6.03 -5.33 0.33
C SER A 4 -6.22 -3.89 0.81
N LEU A 5 -5.86 -2.96 -0.05
CA LEU A 5 -5.97 -1.53 0.15
C LEU A 5 -6.34 -0.88 -1.18
N ASN A 6 -7.36 -0.01 -1.16
CA ASN A 6 -7.68 0.87 -2.28
C ASN A 6 -7.95 2.27 -1.72
N LYS A 7 -7.09 3.22 -2.08
CA LYS A 7 -7.19 4.62 -1.64
C LYS A 7 -6.96 5.53 -2.83
N ALA A 8 -7.73 6.61 -2.89
CA ALA A 8 -7.53 7.68 -3.86
C ALA A 8 -7.65 9.03 -3.16
N GLY A 9 -6.91 10.02 -3.65
CA GLY A 9 -6.87 11.34 -3.03
C GLY A 9 -5.72 12.18 -3.56
N ARG A 10 -5.59 13.39 -3.02
CA ARG A 10 -4.45 14.27 -3.28
C ARG A 10 -3.17 13.66 -2.72
N ALA A 11 -2.09 13.70 -3.48
CA ALA A 11 -0.81 13.11 -3.12
C ALA A 11 -0.29 13.70 -1.79
N SER A 12 -0.44 15.01 -1.57
CA SER A 12 -0.08 15.67 -0.31
C SER A 12 -0.79 15.06 0.90
N LYS A 13 -2.09 14.81 0.78
CA LYS A 13 -2.92 14.25 1.86
C LYS A 13 -2.71 12.75 2.03
N LEU A 14 -2.53 12.02 0.94
CA LEU A 14 -2.20 10.60 1.03
C LEU A 14 -0.83 10.38 1.67
N ALA A 15 0.16 11.23 1.41
CA ALA A 15 1.46 11.15 2.06
C ALA A 15 1.38 11.21 3.60
N GLU A 16 0.38 11.90 4.17
CA GLU A 16 0.18 12.00 5.63
C GLU A 16 -0.36 10.70 6.25
N VAL A 17 -1.09 9.87 5.48
CA VAL A 17 -1.91 8.76 6.04
C VAL A 17 -1.65 7.39 5.41
N ILE A 18 -1.02 7.32 4.23
CA ILE A 18 -0.96 6.08 3.45
C ILE A 18 -0.11 5.02 4.14
N LYS A 19 1.01 5.40 4.77
CA LYS A 19 1.84 4.47 5.55
C LYS A 19 1.04 3.77 6.65
N GLN A 20 0.28 4.54 7.43
CA GLN A 20 -0.59 3.99 8.47
C GLN A 20 -1.71 3.14 7.88
N SER A 21 -2.26 3.51 6.71
CA SER A 21 -3.28 2.71 6.03
C SER A 21 -2.79 1.31 5.64
N PHE A 22 -1.51 1.13 5.31
CA PHE A 22 -0.92 -0.20 5.10
C PHE A 22 -0.76 -0.98 6.41
N VAL A 23 -0.35 -0.31 7.50
CA VAL A 23 -0.26 -0.93 8.84
C VAL A 23 -1.64 -1.45 9.28
N ASP A 24 -2.67 -0.62 9.12
CA ASP A 24 -4.05 -0.92 9.54
C ASP A 24 -4.75 -1.95 8.64
N ALA A 25 -4.23 -2.23 7.44
CA ALA A 25 -4.79 -3.23 6.54
C ALA A 25 -4.66 -4.64 7.16
N ALA A 26 -5.78 -5.18 7.61
CA ALA A 26 -5.86 -6.52 8.17
C ALA A 26 -5.57 -7.60 7.11
N GLY A 27 -5.15 -8.79 7.58
CA GLY A 27 -4.99 -9.97 6.72
C GLY A 27 -3.55 -10.46 6.56
N ALA A 28 -2.55 -9.67 6.96
CA ALA A 28 -1.21 -10.17 7.21
C ALA A 28 -1.09 -10.61 8.70
N PRO A 29 -0.58 -11.82 9.01
CA PRO A 29 -0.37 -12.23 10.39
C PRO A 29 0.65 -11.32 11.10
N LYS A 30 0.31 -10.86 12.30
CA LYS A 30 1.12 -9.95 13.10
C LYS A 30 2.49 -10.54 13.44
N GLY A 31 3.55 -9.75 13.26
CA GLY A 31 4.94 -10.12 13.47
C GLY A 31 5.54 -10.99 12.37
N SER A 32 4.83 -11.22 11.26
CA SER A 32 5.34 -12.00 10.13
C SER A 32 6.13 -11.16 9.12
N ASP A 33 6.98 -11.82 8.33
CA ASP A 33 7.67 -11.19 7.21
C ASP A 33 6.68 -10.64 6.16
N GLU A 34 5.50 -11.24 6.02
CA GLU A 34 4.43 -10.73 5.16
C GLU A 34 3.89 -9.38 5.66
N GLU A 35 3.70 -9.22 6.97
CA GLU A 35 3.31 -7.93 7.57
C GLU A 35 4.41 -6.89 7.38
N ALA A 36 5.68 -7.25 7.57
CA ALA A 36 6.81 -6.35 7.35
C ALA A 36 6.89 -5.89 5.88
N ALA A 37 6.77 -6.80 4.92
CA ALA A 37 6.77 -6.49 3.49
C ALA A 37 5.57 -5.60 3.09
N LYS A 38 4.37 -5.90 3.61
CA LYS A 38 3.17 -5.05 3.44
C LYS A 38 3.44 -3.62 3.95
N ASN A 39 4.04 -3.48 5.12
CA ASN A 39 4.33 -2.17 5.71
C ASN A 39 5.38 -1.39 4.91
N GLN A 40 6.38 -2.06 4.33
CA GLN A 40 7.35 -1.45 3.41
C GLN A 40 6.69 -0.88 2.14
N LEU A 41 5.66 -1.54 1.60
CA LEU A 41 4.88 -0.97 0.50
C LEU A 41 4.21 0.35 0.90
N GLY A 42 3.83 0.51 2.17
CA GLY A 42 3.35 1.77 2.71
C GLY A 42 4.40 2.90 2.68
N GLU A 43 5.66 2.58 2.96
CA GLU A 43 6.78 3.54 2.87
C GLU A 43 7.08 3.93 1.42
N ILE A 44 7.03 2.96 0.50
CA ILE A 44 7.16 3.20 -0.93
C ILE A 44 6.02 4.12 -1.41
N ALA A 45 4.78 3.81 -1.04
CA ALA A 45 3.62 4.60 -1.41
C ALA A 45 3.70 6.05 -0.89
N GLU A 46 4.10 6.23 0.37
CA GLU A 46 4.35 7.55 0.96
C GLU A 46 5.42 8.33 0.19
N THR A 47 6.54 7.68 -0.12
CA THR A 47 7.64 8.29 -0.87
C THR A 47 7.20 8.73 -2.27
N LEU A 48 6.44 7.88 -2.97
CA LEU A 48 5.89 8.22 -4.29
C LEU A 48 4.92 9.41 -4.21
N CYS A 49 4.04 9.45 -3.21
CA CYS A 49 3.18 10.62 -2.98
C CYS A 49 3.98 11.91 -2.73
N LYS A 50 5.06 11.85 -1.94
CA LYS A 50 5.91 13.02 -1.65
C LYS A 50 6.79 13.46 -2.83
N SER A 51 6.98 12.59 -3.82
CA SER A 51 7.86 12.87 -4.96
C SER A 51 7.27 13.84 -5.99
N PHE A 52 5.96 14.13 -5.92
CA PHE A 52 5.33 15.06 -6.84
C PHE A 52 5.70 16.52 -6.54
N SER A 53 6.04 17.27 -7.59
CA SER A 53 6.26 18.72 -7.52
C SER A 53 4.97 19.53 -7.37
N GLU A 54 3.83 18.95 -7.76
CA GLU A 54 2.50 19.55 -7.71
C GLU A 54 1.53 18.57 -7.03
N ASP A 55 0.46 19.07 -6.41
CA ASP A 55 -0.45 18.22 -5.65
C ASP A 55 -1.46 17.46 -6.55
N LYS A 56 -0.98 16.39 -7.18
CA LYS A 56 -1.74 15.51 -8.08
C LYS A 56 -2.75 14.65 -7.33
N VAL A 57 -3.81 14.25 -8.03
CA VAL A 57 -4.71 13.18 -7.55
C VAL A 57 -4.17 11.83 -8.00
N VAL A 58 -4.00 10.91 -7.05
CA VAL A 58 -3.47 9.56 -7.29
C VAL A 58 -4.40 8.50 -6.73
N ARG A 59 -4.30 7.29 -7.26
CA ARG A 59 -4.93 6.07 -6.73
C ARG A 59 -3.84 5.05 -6.41
N ILE A 60 -3.96 4.46 -5.24
CA ILE A 60 -3.08 3.43 -4.72
C ILE A 60 -3.95 2.20 -4.49
N THR A 61 -3.67 1.14 -5.25
CA THR A 61 -4.30 -0.17 -5.08
C THR A 61 -3.21 -1.16 -4.73
N ALA A 62 -3.35 -1.87 -3.62
CA ALA A 62 -2.41 -2.89 -3.21
C ALA A 62 -3.17 -4.08 -2.65
N GLN A 63 -2.67 -5.27 -2.91
CA GLN A 63 -3.21 -6.50 -2.36
C GLN A 63 -2.11 -7.53 -2.22
N GLY A 64 -2.26 -8.40 -1.24
CA GLY A 64 -1.36 -9.51 -1.05
C GLY A 64 -2.07 -10.71 -0.45
N SER A 65 -1.55 -11.89 -0.74
CA SER A 65 -1.99 -13.12 -0.11
C SER A 65 -0.84 -14.11 -0.03
N ALA A 66 -0.74 -14.79 1.10
CA ALA A 66 0.18 -15.91 1.28
C ALA A 66 -0.56 -17.18 1.71
N TRP A 67 -0.08 -18.31 1.20
CA TRP A 67 -0.33 -19.62 1.79
C TRP A 67 0.92 -20.05 2.56
N ASN A 68 0.78 -20.13 3.89
CA ASN A 68 1.88 -20.44 4.79
C ASN A 68 1.83 -21.90 5.23
N GLU A 69 2.98 -22.56 5.26
CA GLU A 69 3.19 -23.88 5.84
C GLU A 69 4.42 -23.82 6.75
N ASN A 70 4.29 -24.28 8.00
CA ASN A 70 5.37 -24.28 8.99
C ASN A 70 6.06 -22.90 9.18
N GLY A 71 5.28 -21.82 9.10
CA GLY A 71 5.78 -20.45 9.29
C GLY A 71 6.51 -19.84 8.09
N LYS A 72 6.55 -20.53 6.93
CA LYS A 72 7.08 -19.98 5.67
C LYS A 72 6.00 -19.93 4.60
N ALA A 73 6.03 -18.91 3.75
CA ALA A 73 5.14 -18.83 2.59
C ALA A 73 5.54 -19.89 1.56
N ARG A 74 4.64 -20.84 1.28
CA ARG A 74 4.75 -21.78 0.16
C ARG A 74 4.42 -21.13 -1.17
N GLN A 75 3.48 -20.19 -1.13
CA GLN A 75 3.07 -19.39 -2.26
C GLN A 75 2.73 -17.99 -1.76
N GLN A 76 3.12 -16.99 -2.53
CA GLN A 76 2.77 -15.61 -2.26
C GLN A 76 2.37 -14.93 -3.55
N HIS A 77 1.37 -14.07 -3.45
CA HIS A 77 0.97 -13.14 -4.48
C HIS A 77 0.95 -11.75 -3.85
N CYS A 78 1.49 -10.76 -4.55
CA CYS A 78 1.44 -9.38 -4.14
C CYS A 78 1.32 -8.51 -5.39
N GLU A 79 0.41 -7.56 -5.35
CA GLU A 79 0.22 -6.55 -6.38
C GLU A 79 0.25 -5.17 -5.72
N PHE A 80 0.97 -4.25 -6.34
CA PHE A 80 1.00 -2.85 -5.96
C PHE A 80 0.88 -2.00 -7.23
N LYS A 81 -0.13 -1.15 -7.26
CA LYS A 81 -0.39 -0.22 -8.35
C LYS A 81 -0.51 1.18 -7.80
N PHE A 82 0.31 2.07 -8.34
CA PHE A 82 0.27 3.50 -8.11
C PHE A 82 -0.07 4.19 -9.43
N GLU A 83 -1.16 4.94 -9.48
CA GLU A 83 -1.66 5.56 -10.70
C GLU A 83 -1.97 7.04 -10.47
N THR A 84 -1.43 7.91 -11.30
CA THR A 84 -1.81 9.33 -11.33
C THR A 84 -3.10 9.48 -12.13
N LEU A 85 -4.16 9.97 -11.49
CA LEU A 85 -5.45 10.21 -12.14
C LEU A 85 -5.52 11.60 -12.81
N GLY A 86 -4.68 12.55 -12.38
CA GLY A 86 -4.52 13.87 -12.99
C GLY A 86 -4.54 15.03 -11.99
N ASP A 87 -4.75 16.23 -12.52
CA ASP A 87 -4.89 17.49 -11.80
C ASP A 87 -6.37 17.84 -11.67
N PHE A 88 -7.11 17.20 -10.76
CA PHE A 88 -8.51 17.64 -10.57
C PHE A 88 -8.52 19.00 -9.86
N VAL A 89 -8.51 20.05 -10.69
CA VAL A 89 -9.01 21.38 -10.39
C VAL A 89 -10.52 21.31 -10.59
N GLY A 90 -11.25 21.33 -9.50
CA GLY A 90 -12.70 21.54 -9.46
C GLY A 90 -12.97 22.70 -8.52
#